data_AF-A0A955QNV6-F1
#
_entry.id   AF-A0A955QNV6-F1
#
_cell.length_a   1.000
_cell.length_b   1.000
_cell.length_c   1.000
_cell.angle_alpha   90.00
_cell.angle_beta   90.00
_cell.angle_gamma   90.00
#
_symmetry.space_group_name_H-M   'P 1'
#
loop_
_entity.id
_entity.type
_entity.pdbx_description
1 polymer ?
#
loop_
_entity_poly.entity_id
_entity_poly.type
_entity_poly.pdbx_seq_one_letter_code
_entity_poly.pdbx_strand_id
1 'polypeptide(L)'
;HAFETDFPKEYFYHASLHRNQDMNFKEIEKYISPMSLLLTGSLGEMWYGKKNYENRPGFINDQLKRWDLATCGLSEVRLVIGFIQVPLIYIGARRREDIISITESEEMAPWRLGTNYDRPIPRRIAEEAGVPREAFGQVKVASAVIFPMPSLPVGANLRKEFFEFLVQENMQSKWEIWLWPLVLYVNGCLAFRYSRFKWLYYLERGLSKVLRRKVEFRPLWSHLKGAVYVFGVNKCVREYEDNLKCAK
;
A
#
# COMPACT_ATOMS: atom_id res chain seq x y z
N HIS A 1 5.14 -14.25 15.76
CA HIS A 1 3.73 -14.24 15.35
C HIS A 1 3.54 -13.18 14.28
N ALA A 2 3.45 -13.57 12.99
CA ALA A 2 3.30 -12.61 11.88
C ALA A 2 1.84 -12.21 11.59
N PHE A 3 0.91 -12.72 12.40
CA PHE A 3 -0.54 -12.59 12.19
C PHE A 3 -1.19 -12.16 13.48
N GLU A 4 -2.10 -11.21 13.36
CA GLU A 4 -2.95 -10.78 14.46
C GLU A 4 -4.07 -11.80 14.66
N THR A 5 -4.35 -12.09 15.93
CA THR A 5 -5.42 -13.00 16.32
C THR A 5 -6.79 -12.41 16.02
N ASP A 6 -6.92 -11.08 16.03
CA ASP A 6 -8.17 -10.39 15.75
C ASP A 6 -7.94 -9.14 14.90
N PHE A 7 -8.59 -9.11 13.74
CA PHE A 7 -8.68 -7.94 12.86
C PHE A 7 -10.04 -7.99 12.15
N PRO A 8 -11.14 -7.69 12.87
CA PRO A 8 -12.49 -8.02 12.43
C PRO A 8 -12.86 -7.31 11.13
N LYS A 9 -12.41 -6.06 10.96
CA LYS A 9 -12.70 -5.19 9.81
C LYS A 9 -11.69 -5.27 8.66
N GLU A 10 -10.82 -6.28 8.67
CA GLU A 10 -9.77 -6.44 7.64
C GLU A 10 -10.35 -6.51 6.22
N TYR A 11 -11.49 -7.18 6.02
CA TYR A 11 -12.07 -7.39 4.70
C TYR A 11 -12.49 -6.09 4.00
N PHE A 12 -12.77 -5.01 4.73
CA PHE A 12 -13.03 -3.69 4.12
C PHE A 12 -11.80 -3.15 3.38
N TYR A 13 -10.59 -3.42 3.89
CA TYR A 13 -9.37 -3.07 3.17
C TYR A 13 -9.24 -3.90 1.90
N HIS A 14 -9.47 -5.22 1.99
CA HIS A 14 -9.39 -6.08 0.81
C HIS A 14 -10.46 -5.76 -0.23
N ALA A 15 -11.66 -5.33 0.18
CA ALA A 15 -12.74 -4.92 -0.71
C ALA A 15 -12.48 -3.57 -1.39
N SER A 16 -11.75 -2.67 -0.73
CA SER A 16 -11.53 -1.30 -1.24
C SER A 16 -10.53 -1.25 -2.40
N LEU A 17 -9.49 -2.09 -2.37
CA LEU A 17 -8.42 -2.05 -3.37
C LEU A 17 -7.66 -3.37 -3.44
N HIS A 18 -7.44 -3.89 -4.65
CA HIS A 18 -6.54 -5.02 -4.83
C HIS A 18 -5.11 -4.64 -4.39
N ARG A 19 -4.53 -5.43 -3.47
CA ARG A 19 -3.23 -5.16 -2.83
C ARG A 19 -3.23 -3.84 -2.04
N ASN A 20 -4.29 -3.62 -1.29
CA ASN A 20 -4.41 -2.50 -0.37
C ASN A 20 -3.15 -2.36 0.52
N GLN A 21 -2.60 -1.15 0.59
CA GLN A 21 -1.40 -0.81 1.38
C GLN A 21 -1.74 0.01 2.64
N ASP A 22 -3.03 0.24 2.87
CA ASP A 22 -3.54 1.19 3.86
C ASP A 22 -4.00 0.51 5.15
N MET A 23 -3.72 -0.79 5.32
CA MET A 23 -3.99 -1.50 6.58
C MET A 23 -3.22 -0.92 7.77
N ASN A 24 -2.18 -0.11 7.52
CA ASN A 24 -1.51 0.68 8.56
C ASN A 24 -2.42 1.76 9.18
N PHE A 25 -3.57 2.07 8.56
CA PHE A 25 -4.59 2.96 9.12
C PHE A 25 -5.58 2.25 10.06
N LYS A 26 -5.51 0.94 10.28
CA LYS A 26 -6.52 0.22 11.09
C LYS A 26 -6.74 0.81 12.49
N GLU A 27 -5.69 1.31 13.11
CA GLU A 27 -5.74 1.87 14.46
C GLU A 27 -6.41 3.24 14.49
N ILE A 28 -6.56 3.90 13.33
CA ILE A 28 -7.13 5.24 13.26
C ILE A 28 -8.59 5.27 13.66
N GLU A 29 -9.30 4.14 13.50
CA GLU A 29 -10.70 4.00 13.92
C GLU A 29 -10.91 4.39 15.38
N LYS A 30 -9.95 4.05 16.25
CA LYS A 30 -10.01 4.34 17.69
C LYS A 30 -9.99 5.83 18.01
N TYR A 31 -9.57 6.66 17.06
CA TYR A 31 -9.36 8.10 17.23
C TYR A 31 -10.31 8.95 16.38
N ILE A 32 -11.18 8.32 15.59
CA ILE A 32 -12.11 9.02 14.71
C ILE A 32 -13.52 8.91 15.27
N SER A 33 -14.18 10.06 15.43
CA SER A 33 -15.62 10.10 15.67
C SER A 33 -16.37 10.05 14.34
N PRO A 34 -17.60 9.49 14.29
CA PRO A 34 -18.44 9.59 13.11
C PRO A 34 -18.60 11.04 12.64
N MET A 35 -18.62 11.24 11.32
CA MET A 35 -18.67 12.54 10.63
C MET A 35 -17.43 13.43 10.82
N SER A 36 -16.24 12.82 10.95
CA SER A 36 -14.98 13.58 11.01
C SER A 36 -14.33 13.81 9.64
N LEU A 37 -13.49 14.85 9.55
CA LEU A 37 -12.55 15.04 8.45
C LEU A 37 -11.20 14.42 8.82
N LEU A 38 -10.77 13.42 8.04
CA LEU A 38 -9.44 12.85 8.16
C LEU A 38 -8.49 13.53 7.16
N LEU A 39 -7.60 14.38 7.66
CA LEU A 39 -6.56 15.00 6.84
C LEU A 39 -5.44 13.98 6.58
N THR A 40 -5.14 13.70 5.31
CA THR A 40 -4.09 12.75 4.91
C THR A 40 -2.98 13.44 4.15
N GLY A 41 -1.73 13.02 4.42
CA GLY A 41 -0.54 13.43 3.68
C GLY A 41 -0.31 12.65 2.38
N SER A 42 -1.39 12.18 1.75
CA SER A 42 -1.34 11.49 0.44
C SER A 42 -0.64 12.38 -0.58
N LEU A 43 0.08 11.82 -1.55
CA LEU A 43 0.87 12.58 -2.54
C LEU A 43 2.07 13.34 -1.92
N GLY A 44 2.55 12.92 -0.74
CA GLY A 44 3.67 13.54 -0.06
C GLY A 44 5.00 13.53 -0.85
N GLU A 45 5.13 12.75 -1.92
CA GLU A 45 6.27 12.83 -2.82
C GLU A 45 6.44 14.19 -3.50
N MET A 46 5.40 15.03 -3.58
CA MET A 46 5.50 16.36 -4.18
C MET A 46 6.43 17.32 -3.45
N TRP A 47 6.73 17.05 -2.18
CA TRP A 47 7.62 17.88 -1.39
C TRP A 47 9.10 17.55 -1.56
N TYR A 48 9.43 16.67 -2.51
CA TYR A 48 10.82 16.37 -2.83
C TYR A 48 11.37 17.35 -3.87
N GLY A 49 12.67 17.63 -3.77
CA GLY A 49 13.41 18.36 -4.81
C GLY A 49 13.57 17.58 -6.11
N LYS A 50 14.05 18.28 -7.16
CA LYS A 50 14.13 17.80 -8.55
C LYS A 50 14.91 16.49 -8.70
N LYS A 51 15.96 16.29 -7.88
CA LYS A 51 16.78 15.07 -7.85
C LYS A 51 15.95 13.78 -7.69
N ASN A 52 14.87 13.83 -6.91
CA ASN A 52 14.01 12.65 -6.68
C ASN A 52 13.15 12.27 -7.90
N TYR A 53 13.10 13.12 -8.92
CA TYR A 53 12.35 12.92 -10.16
C TYR A 53 13.22 12.45 -11.34
N GLU A 54 14.54 12.35 -11.19
CA GLU A 54 15.47 11.97 -12.27
C GLU A 54 15.11 10.64 -12.94
N ASN A 55 14.71 9.65 -12.12
CA ASN A 55 14.29 8.33 -12.62
C ASN A 55 12.82 8.26 -13.05
N ARG A 56 12.14 9.42 -13.15
CA ARG A 56 10.70 9.55 -13.42
C ARG A 56 10.43 10.69 -14.41
N PRO A 57 10.95 10.62 -15.64
CA PRO A 57 10.75 11.67 -16.63
C PRO A 57 9.25 11.91 -16.88
N GLY A 58 8.87 13.18 -17.01
CA GLY A 58 7.48 13.59 -17.21
C GLY A 58 6.58 13.47 -15.97
N PHE A 59 7.12 13.33 -14.76
CA PHE A 59 6.34 13.48 -13.53
C PHE A 59 6.19 14.95 -13.09
N ILE A 60 7.07 15.83 -13.55
CA ILE A 60 6.97 17.28 -13.30
C ILE A 60 6.11 17.88 -14.41
N ASN A 61 4.82 18.06 -14.14
CA ASN A 61 3.84 18.73 -14.98
C ASN A 61 2.55 18.98 -14.16
N ASP A 62 1.51 19.48 -14.81
CA ASP A 62 0.22 19.79 -14.21
C ASP A 62 -0.71 18.58 -14.04
N GLN A 63 -0.24 17.37 -14.34
CA GLN A 63 -1.00 16.14 -14.22
C GLN A 63 -0.86 15.55 -12.82
N LEU A 64 -1.95 14.99 -12.29
CA LEU A 64 -2.01 14.36 -10.96
C LEU A 64 -1.38 12.96 -10.95
N LYS A 65 -0.15 12.85 -11.46
CA LYS A 65 0.66 11.62 -11.41
C LYS A 65 1.15 11.36 -9.98
N ARG A 66 1.18 10.10 -9.58
CA ARG A 66 1.58 9.65 -8.24
C ARG A 66 2.44 8.38 -8.30
N TRP A 67 3.18 8.10 -7.23
CA TRP A 67 4.14 6.98 -7.21
C TRP A 67 3.55 5.63 -6.80
N ASP A 68 2.53 5.64 -5.96
CA ASP A 68 1.89 4.45 -5.38
C ASP A 68 0.37 4.63 -5.33
N LEU A 69 -0.35 3.75 -4.65
CA LEU A 69 -1.80 3.85 -4.41
C LEU A 69 -2.13 4.09 -2.93
N ALA A 70 -1.17 4.56 -2.13
CA ALA A 70 -1.39 4.82 -0.71
C ALA A 70 -2.61 5.73 -0.49
N THR A 71 -3.37 5.44 0.54
CA THR A 71 -4.62 6.08 0.95
C THR A 71 -5.77 5.98 -0.06
N CYS A 72 -5.66 5.17 -1.13
CA CYS A 72 -6.78 4.90 -2.05
C CYS A 72 -7.62 3.69 -1.61
N GLY A 73 -7.10 2.88 -0.70
CA GLY A 73 -7.73 1.68 -0.17
C GLY A 73 -8.60 1.94 1.06
N LEU A 74 -8.98 3.19 1.32
CA LEU A 74 -9.81 3.55 2.48
C LEU A 74 -11.31 3.69 2.13
N SER A 75 -11.71 3.37 0.90
CA SER A 75 -13.06 3.64 0.38
C SER A 75 -14.19 2.96 1.16
N GLU A 76 -14.08 1.68 1.51
CA GLU A 76 -15.08 1.01 2.35
C GLU A 76 -14.90 1.35 3.83
N VAL A 77 -13.65 1.43 4.27
CA VAL A 77 -13.29 1.75 5.66
C VAL A 77 -13.90 3.08 6.10
N ARG A 78 -13.83 4.11 5.25
CA ARG A 78 -14.37 5.44 5.55
C ARG A 78 -15.90 5.48 5.59
N LEU A 79 -16.59 4.60 4.85
CA LEU A 79 -18.05 4.49 4.87
C LEU A 79 -18.52 3.87 6.19
N VAL A 80 -17.84 2.82 6.64
CA VAL A 80 -18.21 2.08 7.86
C VAL A 80 -17.83 2.84 9.13
N ILE A 81 -16.66 3.47 9.15
CA ILE A 81 -16.20 4.28 10.31
C ILE A 81 -16.89 5.65 10.31
N GLY A 82 -17.25 6.17 9.14
CA GLY A 82 -17.93 7.46 9.00
C GLY A 82 -16.95 8.64 9.01
N PHE A 83 -16.00 8.69 8.09
CA PHE A 83 -15.15 9.88 7.91
C PHE A 83 -15.00 10.28 6.44
N ILE A 84 -14.71 11.56 6.23
CA ILE A 84 -14.36 12.11 4.92
C ILE A 84 -12.84 12.26 4.85
N GLN A 85 -12.21 11.52 3.95
CA GLN A 85 -10.79 11.66 3.69
C GLN A 85 -10.51 12.93 2.89
N VAL A 86 -9.66 13.80 3.42
CA VAL A 86 -9.19 15.02 2.75
C VAL A 86 -7.69 14.88 2.48
N PRO A 87 -7.28 14.55 1.25
CA PRO A 87 -5.87 14.46 0.90
C PRO A 87 -5.31 15.87 0.65
N LEU A 88 -4.87 16.52 1.73
CA LEU A 88 -4.57 17.96 1.77
C LEU A 88 -3.60 18.41 0.67
N ILE A 89 -2.62 17.56 0.35
CA ILE A 89 -1.55 17.86 -0.60
C ILE A 89 -2.06 17.90 -2.05
N TYR A 90 -3.25 17.37 -2.34
CA TYR A 90 -3.87 17.54 -3.66
C TYR A 90 -4.34 18.97 -3.91
N ILE A 91 -4.54 19.77 -2.84
CA ILE A 91 -4.81 21.20 -2.96
C ILE A 91 -3.55 21.86 -3.54
N GLY A 92 -3.62 22.27 -4.81
CA GLY A 92 -2.48 22.85 -5.52
C GLY A 92 -1.56 21.85 -6.23
N ALA A 93 -1.85 20.55 -6.23
CA ALA A 93 -0.96 19.53 -6.83
C ALA A 93 -0.68 19.67 -8.33
N ARG A 94 -1.55 20.38 -9.07
CA ARG A 94 -1.32 20.72 -10.48
C ARG A 94 -0.22 21.77 -10.67
N ARG A 95 0.22 22.45 -9.61
CA ARG A 95 1.30 23.44 -9.62
C ARG A 95 2.64 22.79 -9.21
N ARG A 96 2.84 21.52 -9.57
CA ARG A 96 4.04 20.75 -9.17
C ARG A 96 5.34 21.41 -9.59
N GLU A 97 5.37 22.01 -10.78
CA GLU A 97 6.54 22.74 -11.26
C GLU A 97 6.87 23.94 -10.36
N ASP A 98 5.87 24.73 -9.99
CA ASP A 98 6.03 25.85 -9.05
C ASP A 98 6.45 25.38 -7.66
N ILE A 99 5.84 24.30 -7.15
CA ILE A 99 6.22 23.72 -5.84
C ILE A 99 7.69 23.30 -5.85
N ILE A 100 8.17 22.70 -6.94
CA ILE A 100 9.59 22.33 -7.08
C ILE A 100 10.46 23.59 -7.19
N SER A 101 10.04 24.61 -7.94
CA SER A 101 10.76 25.88 -8.05
C SER A 101 10.93 26.54 -6.67
N ILE A 102 9.86 26.58 -5.87
CA ILE A 102 9.91 27.07 -4.48
C ILE A 102 10.85 26.19 -3.65
N THR A 103 10.73 24.85 -3.75
CA THR A 103 11.54 23.89 -2.99
C THR A 103 13.05 24.09 -3.23
N GLU A 104 13.44 24.42 -4.46
CA GLU A 104 14.84 24.62 -4.88
C GLU A 104 15.32 26.08 -4.75
N SER A 105 14.44 27.02 -4.39
CA SER A 105 14.76 28.45 -4.27
C SER A 105 15.73 28.75 -3.13
N GLU A 106 16.54 29.82 -3.25
CA GLU A 106 17.48 30.24 -2.19
C GLU A 106 16.79 30.52 -0.85
N GLU A 107 15.55 30.99 -0.87
CA GLU A 107 14.75 31.20 0.34
C GLU A 107 14.61 29.91 1.17
N MET A 108 14.58 28.74 0.54
CA MET A 108 14.50 27.46 1.22
C MET A 108 15.81 26.99 1.85
N ALA A 109 16.95 27.65 1.59
CA ALA A 109 18.26 27.21 2.05
C ALA A 109 18.35 26.92 3.57
N PRO A 110 17.75 27.72 4.48
CA PRO A 110 17.81 27.45 5.93
C PRO A 110 17.15 26.13 6.36
N TRP A 111 16.21 25.61 5.56
CA TRP A 111 15.44 24.40 5.85
C TRP A 111 15.88 23.17 5.05
N ARG A 112 16.90 23.33 4.19
CA ARG A 112 17.53 22.18 3.51
C ARG A 112 18.53 21.50 4.43
N LEU A 113 18.52 20.17 4.40
CA LEU A 113 19.49 19.34 5.11
C LEU A 113 20.49 18.65 4.17
N GLY A 114 20.22 18.64 2.86
CA GLY A 114 21.06 17.95 1.88
C GLY A 114 21.01 16.43 1.98
N THR A 115 19.97 15.87 2.61
CA THR A 115 19.80 14.42 2.79
C THR A 115 18.92 13.81 1.69
N ASN A 116 18.84 12.48 1.64
CA ASN A 116 17.91 11.79 0.74
C ASN A 116 16.43 11.91 1.17
N TYR A 117 16.15 12.47 2.35
CA TYR A 117 14.81 12.76 2.84
C TYR A 117 14.62 14.27 3.06
N ASP A 118 15.10 15.08 2.12
CA ASP A 118 14.97 16.53 2.22
C ASP A 118 13.62 17.03 1.73
N ARG A 119 12.99 17.90 2.54
CA ARG A 119 11.63 18.43 2.37
C ARG A 119 11.55 19.85 2.97
N PRO A 120 12.20 20.84 2.34
CA PRO A 120 12.38 22.15 2.96
C PRO A 120 11.06 22.90 3.17
N ILE A 121 10.10 22.83 2.24
CA ILE A 121 8.80 23.50 2.41
C ILE A 121 8.04 22.96 3.63
N PRO A 122 7.78 21.64 3.77
CA PRO A 122 7.15 21.11 4.98
C PRO A 122 7.93 21.39 6.26
N ARG A 123 9.27 21.36 6.20
CA ARG A 123 10.12 21.66 7.36
C ARG A 123 9.98 23.11 7.79
N ARG A 124 9.98 24.06 6.85
CA ARG A 124 9.71 25.48 7.12
C ARG A 124 8.38 25.66 7.83
N ILE A 125 7.30 25.10 7.26
CA ILE A 125 5.96 25.21 7.83
C ILE A 125 5.93 24.67 9.27
N ALA A 126 6.59 23.54 9.53
CA ALA A 126 6.64 22.95 10.86
C ALA A 126 7.47 23.79 11.84
N GLU A 127 8.67 24.21 11.46
CA GLU A 127 9.58 24.99 12.31
C GLU A 127 8.99 26.38 12.63
N GLU A 128 8.38 27.05 11.65
CA GLU A 128 7.69 28.33 11.85
C GLU A 128 6.44 28.18 12.76
N ALA A 129 5.82 27.00 12.77
CA ALA A 129 4.74 26.66 13.71
C ALA A 129 5.24 26.22 15.10
N GLY A 130 6.56 26.26 15.35
CA GLY A 130 7.17 25.94 16.64
C GLY A 130 7.53 24.47 16.83
N VAL A 131 7.47 23.62 15.79
CA VAL A 131 7.94 22.24 15.86
C VAL A 131 9.48 22.23 15.84
N PRO A 132 10.15 21.66 16.85
CA PRO A 132 11.61 21.58 16.86
C PRO A 132 12.14 20.79 15.65
N ARG A 133 13.30 21.21 15.12
CA ARG A 133 13.88 20.64 13.89
C ARG A 133 14.11 19.14 13.98
N GLU A 134 14.54 18.67 15.14
CA GLU A 134 14.78 17.27 15.47
C GLU A 134 13.50 16.44 15.61
N ALA A 135 12.36 17.08 15.88
CA ALA A 135 11.05 16.43 15.93
C ALA A 135 10.44 16.25 14.53
N PHE A 136 10.90 17.00 13.53
CA PHE A 136 10.50 16.78 12.13
C PHE A 136 11.13 15.48 11.58
N GLY A 137 10.39 14.78 10.73
CA GLY A 137 10.84 13.50 10.15
C GLY A 137 12.21 13.60 9.46
N GLN A 138 13.14 12.74 9.88
CA GLN A 138 14.53 12.73 9.37
C GLN A 138 14.77 11.65 8.30
N VAL A 139 14.02 10.54 8.38
CA VAL A 139 14.16 9.40 7.47
C VAL A 139 12.77 8.88 7.08
N LYS A 140 12.59 8.51 5.81
CA LYS A 140 11.38 7.83 5.36
C LYS A 140 11.42 6.36 5.80
N VAL A 141 10.51 5.97 6.69
CA VAL A 141 10.28 4.57 7.05
C VAL A 141 8.99 4.11 6.37
N ALA A 142 9.04 3.00 5.65
CA ALA A 142 7.85 2.43 5.04
C ALA A 142 6.98 1.78 6.13
N SER A 143 5.72 2.19 6.23
CA SER A 143 4.73 1.61 7.16
C SER A 143 3.89 0.50 6.51
N ALA A 144 3.80 0.47 5.18
CA ALA A 144 3.03 -0.52 4.45
C ALA A 144 3.81 -1.85 4.33
N VAL A 145 3.15 -2.95 4.68
CA VAL A 145 3.68 -4.30 4.49
C VAL A 145 3.12 -4.86 3.18
N ILE A 146 4.01 -5.21 2.25
CA ILE A 146 3.61 -5.83 0.97
C ILE A 146 3.91 -7.33 1.05
N PHE A 147 2.86 -8.14 1.03
CA PHE A 147 2.98 -9.60 0.97
C PHE A 147 3.18 -10.10 -0.47
N PRO A 148 3.89 -11.21 -0.66
CA PRO A 148 3.99 -11.87 -1.96
C PRO A 148 2.60 -12.33 -2.43
N MET A 149 2.43 -12.41 -3.74
CA MET A 149 1.19 -12.89 -4.35
C MET A 149 1.20 -14.42 -4.53
N PRO A 150 0.03 -15.08 -4.54
CA PRO A 150 -1.26 -14.55 -4.11
C PRO A 150 -1.25 -14.23 -2.60
N SER A 151 -1.88 -13.12 -2.22
CA SER A 151 -1.95 -12.66 -0.83
C SER A 151 -2.94 -13.50 -0.03
N LEU A 152 -2.79 -13.49 1.30
CA LEU A 152 -3.77 -14.04 2.24
C LEU A 152 -4.27 -12.95 3.19
N PRO A 153 -5.49 -13.09 3.74
CA PRO A 153 -5.88 -12.33 4.92
C PRO A 153 -4.88 -12.54 6.07
N VAL A 154 -4.57 -11.45 6.76
CA VAL A 154 -3.67 -11.36 7.92
C VAL A 154 -4.33 -11.98 9.14
N GLY A 155 -5.60 -11.66 9.40
CA GLY A 155 -6.40 -12.19 10.49
C GLY A 155 -6.70 -13.68 10.33
N ALA A 156 -6.54 -14.44 11.40
CA ALA A 156 -6.71 -15.90 11.39
C ALA A 156 -8.14 -16.32 11.00
N ASN A 157 -9.16 -15.64 11.54
CA ASN A 157 -10.56 -15.94 11.26
C ASN A 157 -10.91 -15.67 9.80
N LEU A 158 -10.56 -14.48 9.30
CA LEU A 158 -10.84 -14.11 7.92
C LEU A 158 -10.09 -14.99 6.91
N ARG A 159 -8.89 -15.46 7.25
CA ARG A 159 -8.15 -16.42 6.42
C ARG A 159 -8.86 -17.77 6.35
N LYS A 160 -9.42 -18.26 7.45
CA LYS A 160 -10.19 -19.51 7.46
C LYS A 160 -11.40 -19.39 6.53
N GLU A 161 -12.16 -18.31 6.65
CA GLU A 161 -13.29 -18.04 5.75
C GLU A 161 -12.85 -17.91 4.28
N PHE A 162 -11.71 -17.28 4.03
CA PHE A 162 -11.16 -17.17 2.67
C PHE A 162 -10.81 -18.54 2.08
N PHE A 163 -10.23 -19.45 2.86
CA PHE A 163 -9.97 -20.81 2.41
C PHE A 163 -11.25 -21.60 2.13
N GLU A 164 -12.28 -21.43 2.96
CA GLU A 164 -13.59 -22.01 2.70
C GLU A 164 -14.19 -21.49 1.40
N PHE A 165 -14.08 -20.18 1.14
CA PHE A 165 -14.47 -19.55 -0.12
C PHE A 165 -13.74 -20.14 -1.33
N LEU A 166 -12.41 -20.30 -1.27
CA LEU A 166 -11.64 -20.89 -2.38
C LEU A 166 -12.09 -22.31 -2.74
N VAL A 167 -12.51 -23.10 -1.73
CA VAL A 167 -13.04 -24.45 -1.95
C VAL A 167 -14.45 -24.41 -2.52
N GLN A 168 -15.31 -23.56 -1.99
CA GLN A 168 -16.70 -23.42 -2.44
C GLN A 168 -16.76 -22.97 -3.91
N GLU A 169 -15.90 -22.05 -4.32
CA GLU A 169 -15.82 -21.54 -5.69
C GLU A 169 -15.00 -22.44 -6.63
N ASN A 170 -14.60 -23.65 -6.20
CA ASN A 170 -13.77 -24.58 -6.95
C ASN A 170 -12.44 -23.97 -7.48
N MET A 171 -11.91 -22.95 -6.78
CA MET A 171 -10.63 -22.34 -7.12
C MET A 171 -9.45 -23.12 -6.55
N GLN A 172 -9.65 -23.82 -5.42
CA GLN A 172 -8.68 -24.72 -4.82
C GLN A 172 -9.39 -25.90 -4.12
N SER A 173 -8.69 -27.01 -3.99
CA SER A 173 -9.07 -28.15 -3.17
C SER A 173 -8.61 -28.00 -1.71
N LYS A 174 -9.21 -28.77 -0.79
CA LYS A 174 -8.78 -28.83 0.62
C LYS A 174 -7.32 -29.26 0.77
N TRP A 175 -6.82 -30.11 -0.11
CA TRP A 175 -5.43 -30.54 -0.10
C TRP A 175 -4.48 -29.43 -0.56
N GLU A 176 -4.86 -28.68 -1.60
CA GLU A 176 -4.09 -27.51 -2.02
C GLU A 176 -4.00 -26.46 -0.91
N ILE A 177 -5.04 -26.29 -0.09
CA ILE A 177 -4.98 -25.36 1.05
C ILE A 177 -3.82 -25.70 2.00
N TRP A 178 -3.53 -26.98 2.21
CA TRP A 178 -2.44 -27.40 3.09
C TRP A 178 -1.06 -26.99 2.55
N LEU A 179 -0.93 -26.75 1.24
CA LEU A 179 0.31 -26.31 0.59
C LEU A 179 0.57 -24.79 0.69
N TRP A 180 -0.36 -23.99 1.22
CA TRP A 180 -0.19 -22.54 1.33
C TRP A 180 1.12 -22.09 1.99
N PRO A 181 1.59 -22.67 3.11
CA PRO A 181 2.87 -22.29 3.72
C PRO A 181 4.06 -22.45 2.76
N LEU A 182 4.10 -23.57 2.02
CA LEU A 182 5.13 -23.83 1.02
C LEU A 182 5.03 -22.86 -0.15
N VAL A 183 3.81 -22.62 -0.65
CA VAL A 183 3.60 -21.69 -1.76
C VAL A 183 3.98 -20.26 -1.39
N LEU A 184 3.61 -19.78 -0.20
CA LEU A 184 4.03 -18.46 0.28
C LEU A 184 5.54 -18.37 0.45
N TYR A 185 6.19 -19.43 0.92
CA TYR A 185 7.65 -19.48 1.02
C TYR A 185 8.31 -19.36 -0.36
N VAL A 186 7.90 -20.19 -1.32
CA VAL A 186 8.43 -20.17 -2.69
C VAL A 186 8.17 -18.81 -3.35
N ASN A 187 6.94 -18.31 -3.25
CA ASN A 187 6.58 -17.01 -3.83
C ASN A 187 7.29 -15.84 -3.13
N GLY A 188 7.54 -15.95 -1.82
CA GLY A 188 8.38 -15.02 -1.08
C GLY A 188 9.82 -15.02 -1.61
N CYS A 189 10.41 -16.21 -1.81
CA CYS A 189 11.73 -16.34 -2.42
C CYS A 189 11.80 -15.68 -3.80
N LEU A 190 10.80 -15.92 -4.64
CA LEU A 190 10.69 -15.30 -5.97
C LEU A 190 10.50 -13.79 -5.90
N ALA A 191 9.63 -13.28 -5.02
CA ALA A 191 9.37 -11.86 -4.86
C ALA A 191 10.62 -11.08 -4.41
N PHE A 192 11.46 -11.70 -3.58
CA PHE A 192 12.69 -11.10 -3.06
C PHE A 192 13.97 -11.61 -3.76
N ARG A 193 13.86 -12.11 -5.01
CA ARG A 193 15.00 -12.66 -5.78
C ARG A 193 16.11 -11.66 -6.07
N TYR A 194 15.80 -10.36 -6.12
CA TYR A 194 16.80 -9.31 -6.39
C TYR A 194 17.51 -8.79 -5.13
N SER A 195 16.95 -9.04 -3.95
CA SER A 195 17.49 -8.54 -2.67
C SER A 195 18.04 -9.68 -1.81
N ARG A 196 17.16 -10.54 -1.27
CA ARG A 196 17.47 -11.59 -0.30
C ARG A 196 17.89 -12.90 -0.96
N PHE A 197 17.27 -13.27 -2.08
CA PHE A 197 17.48 -14.57 -2.74
C PHE A 197 18.18 -14.42 -4.10
N LYS A 198 19.31 -13.71 -4.13
CA LYS A 198 20.08 -13.42 -5.36
C LYS A 198 20.46 -14.67 -6.17
N TRP A 199 20.61 -15.82 -5.52
CA TRP A 199 20.90 -17.09 -6.21
C TRP A 199 19.81 -17.47 -7.22
N LEU A 200 18.53 -17.16 -6.94
CA LEU A 200 17.42 -17.41 -7.88
C LEU A 200 17.58 -16.56 -9.14
N TYR A 201 17.94 -15.28 -8.98
CA TYR A 201 18.22 -14.40 -10.09
C TYR A 201 19.37 -14.91 -10.97
N TYR A 202 20.48 -15.36 -10.36
CA TYR A 202 21.60 -15.92 -11.10
C TYR A 202 21.26 -17.25 -11.76
N LEU A 203 20.43 -18.08 -11.12
CA LEU A 203 19.93 -19.33 -11.69
C LEU A 203 19.06 -19.08 -12.93
N GLU A 204 18.09 -18.17 -12.86
CA GLU A 204 17.27 -17.76 -14.01
C GLU A 204 18.14 -17.28 -15.18
N ARG A 205 19.18 -16.49 -14.87
CA ARG A 205 20.11 -15.97 -15.89
C ARG A 205 21.00 -17.06 -16.48
N GLY A 206 21.47 -18.00 -15.67
CA GLY A 206 22.23 -19.16 -16.12
C GLY A 206 21.40 -20.05 -17.04
N LEU A 207 20.20 -20.42 -16.61
CA LEU A 207 19.25 -21.20 -17.41
C LEU A 207 18.88 -20.49 -18.71
N SER A 208 18.67 -19.17 -18.67
CA SER A 208 18.36 -18.39 -19.86
C SER A 208 19.48 -18.41 -20.90
N LYS A 209 20.74 -18.38 -20.45
CA LYS A 209 21.91 -18.50 -21.32
C LYS A 209 22.02 -19.90 -21.93
N VAL A 210 21.86 -20.94 -21.12
CA VAL A 210 21.96 -22.34 -21.57
C VAL A 210 20.84 -22.68 -22.57
N LEU A 211 19.61 -22.29 -22.27
CA LEU A 211 18.43 -22.60 -23.08
C LEU A 211 18.21 -21.61 -24.24
N ARG A 212 19.07 -20.58 -24.37
CA ARG A 212 18.98 -19.49 -25.35
C ARG A 212 17.58 -18.86 -25.44
N ARG A 213 16.84 -18.85 -24.34
CA ARG A 213 15.51 -18.26 -24.22
C ARG A 213 15.36 -17.61 -22.86
N LYS A 214 14.53 -16.58 -22.75
CA LYS A 214 14.24 -15.95 -21.45
C LYS A 214 13.52 -16.96 -20.55
N VAL A 215 14.17 -17.36 -19.45
CA VAL A 215 13.59 -18.20 -18.40
C VAL A 215 13.31 -17.30 -17.20
N GLU A 216 12.06 -17.31 -16.74
CA GLU A 216 11.63 -16.57 -15.57
C GLU A 216 10.68 -17.45 -14.76
N PHE A 217 11.01 -17.67 -13.48
CA PHE A 217 10.15 -18.42 -12.60
C PHE A 217 8.92 -17.58 -12.27
N ARG A 218 7.74 -18.16 -12.51
CA ARG A 218 6.47 -17.51 -12.21
C ARG A 218 6.05 -17.86 -10.78
N PRO A 219 5.42 -16.92 -10.05
CA PRO A 219 4.79 -17.23 -8.77
C PRO A 219 3.78 -18.37 -8.94
N LEU A 220 3.82 -19.31 -8.00
CA LEU A 220 2.84 -20.38 -7.88
C LEU A 220 1.46 -19.79 -7.62
N TRP A 221 0.43 -20.47 -8.12
CA TRP A 221 -0.98 -20.06 -8.00
C TRP A 221 -1.26 -18.62 -8.44
N SER A 222 -0.61 -18.19 -9.52
CA SER A 222 -0.83 -16.86 -10.08
C SER A 222 -2.26 -16.63 -10.61
N HIS A 223 -3.06 -17.68 -10.81
CA HIS A 223 -4.48 -17.58 -11.13
C HIS A 223 -5.33 -17.05 -9.96
N LEU A 224 -4.85 -17.17 -8.70
CA LEU A 224 -5.51 -16.62 -7.51
C LEU A 224 -5.18 -15.13 -7.29
N LYS A 225 -4.50 -14.48 -8.23
CA LYS A 225 -4.28 -13.03 -8.18
C LYS A 225 -5.62 -12.31 -8.21
N GLY A 226 -5.94 -11.61 -7.13
CA GLY A 226 -7.22 -10.90 -6.98
C GLY A 226 -8.27 -11.66 -6.19
N ALA A 227 -8.06 -12.95 -5.88
CA ALA A 227 -9.04 -13.76 -5.16
C ALA A 227 -9.43 -13.15 -3.80
N VAL A 228 -8.45 -12.61 -3.05
CA VAL A 228 -8.72 -11.91 -1.78
C VAL A 228 -9.57 -10.65 -1.95
N TYR A 229 -9.37 -9.91 -3.06
CA TYR A 229 -10.19 -8.74 -3.36
C TYR A 229 -11.64 -9.15 -3.65
N VAL A 230 -11.83 -10.14 -4.53
CA VAL A 230 -13.17 -10.68 -4.86
C VAL A 230 -13.87 -11.21 -3.60
N PHE A 231 -13.15 -11.96 -2.77
CA PHE A 231 -13.65 -12.44 -1.49
C PHE A 231 -14.09 -11.30 -0.56
N GLY A 232 -13.25 -10.26 -0.42
CA GLY A 232 -13.56 -9.07 0.39
C GLY A 232 -14.81 -8.35 -0.09
N VAL A 233 -14.94 -8.13 -1.40
CA VAL A 233 -16.14 -7.53 -2.02
C VAL A 233 -17.37 -8.38 -1.75
N ASN A 234 -17.33 -9.68 -2.01
CA ASN A 234 -18.46 -10.59 -1.78
C ASN A 234 -18.89 -10.62 -0.30
N LYS A 235 -17.92 -10.55 0.63
CA LYS A 235 -18.23 -10.47 2.06
C LYS A 235 -18.91 -9.15 2.43
N CYS A 236 -18.45 -8.01 1.90
CA CYS A 236 -19.11 -6.71 2.10
C CYS A 236 -20.55 -6.71 1.58
N VAL A 237 -20.77 -7.26 0.38
CA VAL A 237 -22.12 -7.35 -0.21
C VAL A 237 -23.08 -8.11 0.71
N ARG A 238 -22.68 -9.30 1.21
CA ARG A 238 -23.53 -10.09 2.12
C ARG A 238 -23.87 -9.34 3.40
N GLU A 239 -22.88 -8.68 4.00
CA GLU A 239 -23.11 -7.91 5.23
C GLU A 239 -24.04 -6.71 5.00
N TYR A 240 -23.89 -5.98 3.88
CA TYR A 240 -24.78 -4.87 3.56
C TYR A 240 -26.20 -5.35 3.27
N GLU A 241 -26.38 -6.48 2.58
CA GLU A 241 -27.70 -7.10 2.38
C GLU A 241 -28.37 -7.47 3.70
N ASP A 242 -27.62 -8.05 4.64
CA ASP A 242 -28.16 -8.46 5.93
C ASP A 242 -28.53 -7.24 6.80
N ASN A 243 -27.70 -6.19 6.79
CA ASN A 243 -28.02 -4.92 7.45
C ASN A 243 -29.28 -4.26 6.87
N LEU A 244 -29.46 -4.30 5.55
CA LEU A 244 -30.65 -3.76 4.88
C LEU A 244 -31.92 -4.56 5.17
N LYS A 245 -31.81 -5.87 5.41
CA LYS A 245 -32.95 -6.71 5.84
C LYS A 245 -33.35 -6.40 7.27
N CYS A 246 -32.39 -6.20 8.17
CA CYS A 246 -32.63 -5.87 9.57
C CYS A 246 -33.18 -4.46 9.80
N ALA A 247 -32.98 -3.54 8.84
CA ALA A 247 -33.47 -2.17 8.91
C ALA A 247 -34.93 -1.99 8.42
N LYS A 248 -35.55 -3.06 7.89
CA LYS A 248 -36.96 -3.09 7.47
C LYS A 248 -37.83 -3.72 8.55
#